data_AF-A0A177GBA2-F1
#
_entry.id   AF-A0A177GBA2-F1
#
_cell.length_a   1.000
_cell.length_b   1.000
_cell.length_c   1.000
_cell.angle_alpha   90.00
_cell.angle_beta   90.00
_cell.angle_gamma   90.00
#
_symmetry.space_group_name_H-M   'P 1'
#
loop_
_entity.id
_entity.type
_entity.pdbx_description
1 polymer ?
#
loop_
_entity_poly.entity_id
_entity_poly.type
_entity_poly.pdbx_seq_one_letter_code
_entity_poly.pdbx_strand_id
1 'polypeptide(L)'
;MLQSDVSARSGARAEKEGTAHSLLDRTIERFTRHVAGHSSRRGLLGRVGAWVTFGALIPTLPVERASAAQTAKPKFKAPTPFAADAQTTDATACNYWRYCAIDGFLCASCGGGVHSCPPGTSPSPTSWIGTCFNPGDGQSYLVAYRDCCGQDACSQPMCVGTEGDQPSYRPQANNDIIWCFGTGALIYNCSTSVIVGNAS
;
A
#
# COMPACT_ATOMS: atom_id res chain seq x y z
N MET A 1 30.20 52.26 -55.24
CA MET A 1 28.90 52.18 -55.93
C MET A 1 28.64 50.70 -56.18
N LEU A 2 27.91 50.05 -55.28
CA LEU A 2 27.65 48.61 -55.29
C LEU A 2 26.21 48.44 -54.80
N GLN A 3 25.34 47.97 -55.68
CA GLN A 3 24.00 47.49 -55.35
C GLN A 3 23.58 46.55 -56.47
N SER A 4 23.35 45.28 -56.13
CA SER A 4 22.35 44.37 -56.69
C SER A 4 22.75 42.94 -56.34
N ASP A 5 22.02 42.31 -55.42
CA ASP A 5 21.82 40.85 -55.41
C ASP A 5 20.81 40.46 -54.31
N VAL A 6 19.57 40.19 -54.73
CA VAL A 6 18.69 39.23 -54.05
C VAL A 6 17.94 38.47 -55.14
N SER A 7 18.51 37.33 -55.52
CA SER A 7 17.88 36.33 -56.39
C SER A 7 17.88 34.97 -55.68
N ALA A 8 16.84 34.20 -55.96
CA ALA A 8 16.65 32.79 -55.61
C ALA A 8 16.24 32.44 -54.17
N ARG A 9 14.93 32.40 -53.90
CA ARG A 9 14.27 31.47 -52.94
C ARG A 9 12.74 31.58 -52.97
N SER A 10 12.05 31.10 -54.02
CA SER A 10 10.59 30.86 -53.91
C SER A 10 9.94 29.92 -54.95
N GLY A 11 10.70 29.17 -55.76
CA GLY A 11 10.13 28.40 -56.88
C GLY A 11 9.83 26.92 -56.64
N ALA A 12 10.35 26.29 -55.58
CA ALA A 12 10.43 24.82 -55.51
C ALA A 12 9.56 24.14 -54.43
N ARG A 13 8.73 24.89 -53.67
CA ARG A 13 7.95 24.33 -52.55
C ARG A 13 6.47 24.12 -52.88
N ALA A 14 5.90 24.87 -53.82
CA ALA A 14 4.47 24.84 -54.12
C ALA A 14 4.01 23.64 -55.00
N GLU A 15 4.92 22.99 -55.72
CA GLU A 15 4.56 21.89 -56.64
C GLU A 15 4.49 20.51 -55.96
N LYS A 16 5.06 20.37 -54.75
CA LYS A 16 5.07 19.10 -53.99
C LYS A 16 3.85 18.90 -53.08
N GLU A 17 3.14 19.97 -52.69
CA GLU A 17 1.98 19.88 -51.81
C GLU A 17 0.71 19.40 -52.54
N GLY A 18 0.50 19.80 -53.79
CA GLY A 18 -0.68 19.39 -54.57
C GLY A 18 -0.73 17.90 -54.93
N THR A 19 0.43 17.28 -55.16
CA THR A 19 0.51 15.85 -55.51
C THR A 19 0.27 14.94 -54.31
N ALA A 20 0.73 15.32 -53.12
CA ALA A 20 0.52 14.56 -51.89
C ALA A 20 -0.95 14.54 -51.47
N HIS A 21 -1.64 15.69 -51.53
CA HIS A 21 -3.08 15.77 -51.29
C HIS A 21 -3.88 14.94 -52.32
N SER A 22 -3.52 15.03 -53.61
CA SER A 22 -4.20 14.24 -54.66
C SER A 22 -4.03 12.72 -54.51
N LEU A 23 -2.87 12.27 -54.05
CA LEU A 23 -2.61 10.84 -53.82
C LEU A 23 -3.34 10.34 -52.56
N LEU A 24 -3.32 11.11 -51.47
CA LEU A 24 -4.09 10.80 -50.27
C LEU A 24 -5.58 10.76 -50.58
N ASP A 25 -6.11 11.77 -51.27
CA ASP A 25 -7.51 11.80 -51.69
C ASP A 25 -7.87 10.60 -52.55
N ARG A 26 -7.02 10.20 -53.50
CA ARG A 26 -7.25 8.99 -54.31
C ARG A 26 -7.21 7.70 -53.49
N THR A 27 -6.32 7.61 -52.50
CA THR A 27 -6.25 6.42 -51.63
C THR A 27 -7.45 6.34 -50.70
N ILE A 28 -7.87 7.47 -50.13
CA ILE A 28 -9.05 7.58 -49.28
C ILE A 28 -10.30 7.32 -50.11
N GLU A 29 -10.41 7.84 -51.32
CA GLU A 29 -11.53 7.58 -52.21
C GLU A 29 -11.63 6.09 -52.57
N ARG A 30 -10.51 5.44 -52.95
CA ARG A 30 -10.48 3.99 -53.20
C ARG A 30 -10.87 3.19 -51.97
N PHE A 31 -10.35 3.57 -50.80
CA PHE A 31 -10.68 2.92 -49.53
C PHE A 31 -12.17 3.09 -49.20
N THR A 32 -12.71 4.29 -49.38
CA THR A 32 -14.11 4.62 -49.10
C THR A 32 -15.04 3.88 -50.06
N ARG A 33 -14.72 3.81 -51.35
CA ARG A 33 -15.47 3.00 -52.34
C ARG A 33 -15.35 1.50 -52.07
N HIS A 34 -14.20 1.02 -51.61
CA HIS A 34 -14.00 -0.38 -51.25
C HIS A 34 -14.79 -0.77 -50.00
N VAL A 35 -14.78 0.07 -48.97
CA VAL A 35 -15.59 -0.11 -47.75
C VAL A 35 -17.08 0.02 -48.06
N ALA A 36 -17.48 0.95 -48.93
CA ALA A 36 -18.87 1.07 -49.37
C ALA A 36 -19.34 -0.15 -50.19
N GLY A 37 -18.46 -0.74 -51.00
CA GLY A 37 -18.75 -1.94 -51.79
C GLY A 37 -18.73 -3.25 -51.00
N HIS A 38 -17.94 -3.33 -49.92
CA HIS A 38 -17.77 -4.56 -49.12
C HIS A 38 -18.35 -4.51 -47.70
N SER A 39 -18.85 -3.36 -47.22
CA SER A 39 -19.55 -3.29 -45.93
C SER A 39 -21.03 -3.71 -46.09
N SER A 40 -21.28 -5.01 -45.96
CA SER A 40 -22.64 -5.50 -45.77
C SER A 40 -23.14 -5.09 -44.38
N ARG A 41 -24.24 -4.34 -44.33
CA ARG A 41 -24.94 -3.91 -43.09
C ARG A 41 -25.25 -5.09 -42.15
N ARG A 42 -25.34 -6.31 -42.70
CA ARG A 42 -25.59 -7.55 -41.95
C ARG A 42 -24.34 -8.16 -41.29
N GLY A 43 -23.14 -7.86 -41.77
CA GLY A 43 -21.88 -8.40 -41.21
C GLY A 43 -21.21 -7.47 -40.20
N LEU A 44 -21.36 -6.15 -40.34
CA LEU A 44 -20.74 -5.17 -39.45
C LEU A 44 -21.34 -5.22 -38.04
N LEU A 45 -22.67 -5.27 -37.93
CA LEU A 45 -23.37 -5.38 -36.64
C LEU A 45 -23.04 -6.69 -35.92
N GLY A 46 -22.89 -7.80 -36.66
CA GLY A 46 -22.46 -9.09 -36.10
C GLY A 46 -21.03 -9.05 -35.55
N ARG A 47 -20.09 -8.39 -36.25
CA ARG A 47 -18.70 -8.29 -35.81
C ARG A 47 -18.51 -7.31 -34.64
N VAL A 48 -19.22 -6.17 -34.64
CA VAL A 48 -19.22 -5.22 -33.51
C VAL A 48 -19.89 -5.86 -32.29
N GLY A 49 -21.00 -6.56 -32.48
CA GLY A 49 -21.67 -7.31 -31.41
C GLY A 49 -20.78 -8.40 -30.80
N ALA A 50 -19.99 -9.11 -31.62
CA ALA A 50 -19.05 -10.11 -31.14
C ALA A 50 -17.90 -9.54 -30.29
N TRP A 51 -17.42 -8.32 -30.59
CA TRP A 51 -16.39 -7.66 -29.78
C TRP A 51 -16.93 -7.14 -28.44
N VAL A 52 -18.16 -6.63 -28.40
CA VAL A 52 -18.81 -6.17 -27.16
C VAL A 52 -19.06 -7.34 -26.20
N THR A 53 -19.48 -8.51 -26.71
CA THR A 53 -19.70 -9.69 -25.87
C THR A 53 -18.40 -10.32 -25.37
N PHE A 54 -17.32 -10.33 -26.16
CA PHE A 54 -16.03 -10.84 -25.71
C PHE A 54 -15.32 -9.92 -24.69
N GLY A 55 -15.41 -8.59 -24.85
CA GLY A 55 -14.83 -7.64 -23.90
C GLY A 55 -15.48 -7.66 -22.51
N ALA A 56 -16.77 -7.99 -22.44
CA ALA A 56 -17.53 -8.09 -21.19
C ALA A 56 -17.23 -9.36 -20.36
N LEU A 57 -16.49 -10.33 -20.92
CA LEU A 57 -16.10 -11.57 -20.21
C LEU A 57 -14.69 -11.52 -19.60
N ILE A 58 -13.89 -10.48 -19.93
CA ILE A 58 -12.57 -10.28 -19.32
C ILE A 58 -12.63 -9.96 -17.80
N PRO A 59 -13.61 -9.21 -17.26
CA PRO A 59 -13.66 -8.93 -15.82
C PRO A 59 -14.27 -10.06 -14.99
N THR A 60 -14.73 -11.16 -15.61
CA THR A 60 -15.23 -12.34 -14.89
C THR A 60 -14.22 -13.48 -14.82
N LEU A 61 -13.02 -13.29 -15.38
CA LEU A 61 -11.90 -14.16 -15.03
C LEU A 61 -11.63 -13.96 -13.54
N PRO A 62 -11.75 -15.02 -12.71
CA PRO A 62 -11.42 -14.92 -11.31
C PRO A 62 -9.97 -14.48 -11.22
N VAL A 63 -9.75 -13.27 -10.69
CA VAL A 63 -8.43 -12.84 -10.27
C VAL A 63 -8.08 -13.70 -9.07
N GLU A 64 -7.53 -14.88 -9.34
CA GLU A 64 -6.80 -15.66 -8.35
C GLU A 64 -5.67 -14.75 -7.87
N ARG A 65 -5.85 -14.12 -6.70
CA ARG A 65 -4.75 -13.55 -5.93
C ARG A 65 -3.84 -14.73 -5.56
N ALA A 66 -2.92 -15.07 -6.46
CA ALA A 66 -1.87 -16.03 -6.21
C ALA A 66 -0.81 -15.41 -5.28
N SER A 67 -1.16 -15.27 -4.00
CA SER A 67 -0.27 -15.22 -2.84
C SER A 67 -1.11 -15.23 -1.57
N ALA A 68 -1.86 -16.31 -1.37
CA ALA A 68 -2.10 -16.80 -0.02
C ALA A 68 -1.25 -18.06 0.10
N ALA A 69 -0.12 -17.95 0.80
CA ALA A 69 0.43 -19.12 1.48
C ALA A 69 -0.74 -19.83 2.17
N GLN A 70 -0.77 -21.16 2.16
CA GLN A 70 -1.87 -21.93 2.73
C GLN A 70 -1.94 -21.69 4.25
N THR A 71 -2.54 -20.58 4.66
CA THR A 71 -2.81 -20.29 6.04
C THR A 71 -3.98 -21.18 6.39
N ALA A 72 -3.76 -22.10 7.32
CA ALA A 72 -4.81 -22.90 7.92
C ALA A 72 -6.01 -21.99 8.24
N LYS A 73 -7.23 -22.46 7.96
CA LYS A 73 -8.45 -21.70 8.30
C LYS A 73 -8.32 -21.22 9.75
N PRO A 74 -8.49 -19.91 10.01
CA PRO A 74 -8.32 -19.38 11.36
C PRO A 74 -9.26 -20.12 12.31
N LYS A 75 -8.70 -20.61 13.42
CA LYS A 75 -9.45 -21.41 14.42
C LYS A 75 -10.55 -20.59 15.09
N PHE A 76 -10.33 -19.28 15.18
CA PHE A 76 -11.22 -18.32 15.83
C PHE A 76 -11.56 -17.20 14.86
N LYS A 77 -12.77 -16.62 14.99
CA LYS A 77 -13.19 -15.47 14.20
C LYS A 77 -12.45 -14.23 14.69
N ALA A 78 -11.62 -13.64 13.83
CA ALA A 78 -10.94 -12.38 14.14
C ALA A 78 -11.96 -11.22 14.28
N PRO A 79 -11.86 -10.39 15.34
CA PRO A 79 -12.77 -9.27 15.57
C PRO A 79 -12.48 -8.05 14.68
N THR A 80 -11.27 -7.95 14.14
CA THR A 80 -10.74 -6.75 13.47
C THR A 80 -9.84 -7.14 12.29
N PRO A 81 -9.56 -6.22 11.35
CA PRO A 81 -8.67 -6.50 10.22
C PRO A 81 -7.25 -6.89 10.63
N PHE A 82 -6.64 -6.19 11.59
CA PHE A 82 -5.30 -6.55 12.04
C PHE A 82 -5.30 -7.92 12.73
N ALA A 83 -6.31 -8.23 13.56
CA ALA A 83 -6.44 -9.56 14.15
C ALA A 83 -6.63 -10.69 13.12
N ALA A 84 -7.14 -10.41 11.92
CA ALA A 84 -7.28 -11.39 10.86
C ALA A 84 -5.94 -11.78 10.23
N ASP A 85 -5.00 -10.84 10.19
CA ASP A 85 -3.64 -11.02 9.67
C ASP A 85 -2.60 -11.28 10.78
N ALA A 86 -3.04 -11.28 12.04
CA ALA A 86 -2.19 -11.45 13.20
C ALA A 86 -1.60 -12.86 13.30
N GLN A 87 -0.35 -12.96 13.75
CA GLN A 87 0.37 -14.21 13.97
C GLN A 87 1.03 -14.28 15.36
N THR A 88 1.43 -15.48 15.79
CA THR A 88 1.93 -15.77 17.16
C THR A 88 3.39 -16.23 17.24
N THR A 89 4.10 -16.31 16.12
CA THR A 89 5.38 -17.01 15.99
C THR A 89 6.58 -16.09 15.79
N ASP A 90 6.43 -14.95 15.12
CA ASP A 90 7.53 -14.04 14.78
C ASP A 90 7.34 -12.67 15.43
N ALA A 91 8.06 -12.43 16.52
CA ALA A 91 8.03 -11.15 17.23
C ALA A 91 8.77 -10.00 16.50
N THR A 92 9.41 -10.24 15.36
CA THR A 92 10.08 -9.20 14.58
C THR A 92 9.22 -8.65 13.44
N ALA A 93 8.06 -9.27 13.20
CA ALA A 93 7.09 -8.84 12.20
C ALA A 93 5.98 -7.96 12.80
N CYS A 94 5.57 -6.90 12.10
CA CYS A 94 4.54 -5.97 12.58
C CYS A 94 3.17 -6.61 12.83
N ASN A 95 2.86 -7.74 12.17
CA ASN A 95 1.62 -8.48 12.37
C ASN A 95 1.68 -9.49 13.53
N TYR A 96 2.71 -9.44 14.39
CA TYR A 96 2.66 -10.19 15.63
C TYR A 96 1.51 -9.67 16.50
N TRP A 97 0.69 -10.58 17.01
CA TRP A 97 -0.62 -10.23 17.60
C TRP A 97 -0.58 -9.21 18.74
N ARG A 98 0.53 -9.12 19.48
CA ARG A 98 0.70 -8.13 20.57
C ARG A 98 0.99 -6.72 20.08
N TYR A 99 1.13 -6.50 18.78
CA TYR A 99 1.46 -5.21 18.17
C TYR A 99 0.25 -4.50 17.58
N CYS A 100 -0.97 -4.88 18.00
CA CYS A 100 -2.22 -4.35 17.46
C CYS A 100 -2.37 -2.83 17.58
N ALA A 101 -1.69 -2.22 18.56
CA ALA A 101 -1.70 -0.79 18.84
C ALA A 101 -0.28 -0.22 19.06
N ILE A 102 0.76 -0.87 18.52
CA ILE A 102 2.14 -0.38 18.66
C ILE A 102 2.38 0.83 17.76
N ASP A 103 3.29 1.73 18.15
CA ASP A 103 3.81 2.78 17.28
C ASP A 103 5.34 2.87 17.43
N GLY A 104 6.04 3.03 16.30
CA GLY A 104 7.49 3.13 16.20
C GLY A 104 8.21 1.79 15.95
N PHE A 105 9.33 1.55 16.64
CA PHE A 105 10.22 0.41 16.37
C PHE A 105 10.00 -0.74 17.36
N LEU A 106 10.06 -1.98 16.88
CA LEU A 106 9.94 -3.16 17.74
C LEU A 106 11.24 -3.40 18.51
N CYS A 107 11.20 -3.37 19.84
CA CYS A 107 12.39 -3.69 20.64
C CYS A 107 12.93 -5.10 20.39
N ALA A 108 12.08 -6.05 19.99
CA ALA A 108 12.48 -7.40 19.58
C ALA A 108 13.44 -7.41 18.37
N SER A 109 13.37 -6.38 17.51
CA SER A 109 14.26 -6.22 16.35
C SER A 109 15.51 -5.39 16.68
N CYS A 110 15.62 -4.87 17.90
CA CYS A 110 16.62 -3.88 18.30
C CYS A 110 17.55 -4.39 19.42
N GLY A 111 17.69 -5.72 19.57
CA GLY A 111 18.52 -6.34 20.60
C GLY A 111 17.84 -6.47 21.98
N GLY A 112 16.57 -6.07 22.07
CA GLY A 112 15.68 -6.37 23.19
C GLY A 112 14.82 -7.60 22.90
N GLY A 113 13.62 -7.61 23.45
CA GLY A 113 12.61 -8.66 23.23
C GLY A 113 11.21 -8.08 23.28
N VAL A 114 10.20 -8.95 23.20
CA VAL A 114 8.79 -8.54 23.29
C VAL A 114 8.49 -7.79 24.59
N HIS A 115 9.19 -8.10 25.69
CA HIS A 115 8.93 -7.54 27.01
C HIS A 115 10.20 -7.07 27.74
N SER A 116 11.27 -6.85 27.00
CA SER A 116 12.59 -6.48 27.54
C SER A 116 13.26 -5.44 26.67
N CYS A 117 13.80 -4.41 27.30
CA CYS A 117 14.49 -3.34 26.60
C CYS A 117 15.88 -3.77 26.09
N PRO A 118 16.36 -3.19 24.98
CA PRO A 118 17.74 -3.35 24.54
C PRO A 118 18.74 -2.86 25.61
N PRO A 119 19.94 -3.45 25.68
CA PRO A 119 21.00 -2.96 26.57
C PRO A 119 21.29 -1.47 26.36
N GLY A 120 21.50 -0.73 27.46
CA GLY A 120 21.82 0.71 27.41
C GLY A 120 20.62 1.63 27.25
N THR A 121 19.40 1.09 27.17
CA THR A 121 18.14 1.84 27.24
C THR A 121 17.45 1.66 28.59
N SER A 122 16.55 2.58 28.93
CA SER A 122 15.80 2.60 30.19
C SER A 122 14.32 2.26 29.93
N PRO A 123 13.76 1.20 30.57
CA PRO A 123 12.36 0.84 30.40
C PRO A 123 11.44 1.87 31.07
N SER A 124 10.44 2.34 30.33
CA SER A 124 9.46 3.26 30.89
C SER A 124 8.58 2.60 31.97
N PRO A 125 8.40 3.27 33.14
CA PRO A 125 7.41 2.85 34.12
C PRO A 125 5.96 3.10 33.65
N THR A 126 5.75 3.97 32.66
CA THR A 126 4.45 4.28 32.07
C THR A 126 4.25 3.63 30.71
N SER A 127 3.01 3.57 30.24
CA SER A 127 2.63 2.93 28.97
C SER A 127 1.25 3.39 28.52
N TRP A 128 0.98 3.32 27.22
CA TRP A 128 -0.40 3.19 26.73
C TRP A 128 -0.80 1.72 26.68
N ILE A 129 -2.10 1.47 26.60
CA ILE A 129 -2.70 0.14 26.59
C ILE A 129 -3.42 -0.10 25.27
N GLY A 130 -3.17 -1.27 24.67
CA GLY A 130 -4.01 -1.83 23.61
C GLY A 130 -4.74 -3.08 24.08
N THR A 131 -5.89 -3.37 23.47
CA THR A 131 -6.60 -4.64 23.68
C THR A 131 -6.42 -5.50 22.45
N CYS A 132 -5.48 -6.44 22.48
CA CYS A 132 -5.09 -7.22 21.32
C CYS A 132 -5.67 -8.64 21.36
N PHE A 133 -6.25 -9.06 20.24
CA PHE A 133 -6.75 -10.43 20.06
C PHE A 133 -5.59 -11.39 19.74
N ASN A 134 -5.50 -12.50 20.49
CA ASN A 134 -4.56 -13.58 20.24
C ASN A 134 -5.21 -14.67 19.38
N PRO A 135 -4.79 -14.86 18.10
CA PRO A 135 -5.37 -15.89 17.24
C PRO A 135 -4.98 -17.33 17.64
N GLY A 136 -4.03 -17.49 18.58
CA GLY A 136 -3.60 -18.79 19.09
C GLY A 136 -4.63 -19.44 20.02
N ASP A 137 -5.32 -18.65 20.84
CA ASP A 137 -6.29 -19.10 21.86
C ASP A 137 -7.67 -18.44 21.75
N GLY A 138 -7.82 -17.45 20.86
CA GLY A 138 -9.08 -16.75 20.62
C GLY A 138 -9.46 -15.77 21.73
N GLN A 139 -8.53 -15.38 22.61
CA GLN A 139 -8.77 -14.44 23.71
C GLN A 139 -8.16 -13.06 23.41
N SER A 140 -8.70 -12.03 24.06
CA SER A 140 -8.16 -10.66 23.96
C SER A 140 -7.40 -10.30 25.23
N TYR A 141 -6.24 -9.68 25.09
CA TYR A 141 -5.38 -9.32 26.22
C TYR A 141 -5.12 -7.82 26.27
N LEU A 142 -5.00 -7.30 27.49
CA LEU A 142 -4.47 -5.96 27.73
C LEU A 142 -2.94 -6.02 27.56
N VAL A 143 -2.45 -5.28 26.57
CA VAL A 143 -1.03 -5.14 26.27
C VAL A 143 -0.60 -3.72 26.65
N ALA A 144 0.34 -3.63 27.58
CA ALA A 144 1.01 -2.39 27.93
C ALA A 144 2.23 -2.21 27.02
N TYR A 145 2.22 -1.13 26.25
CA TYR A 145 3.34 -0.75 25.41
C TYR A 145 4.24 0.21 26.17
N ARG A 146 5.43 -0.27 26.52
CA ARG A 146 6.41 0.53 27.25
C ARG A 146 7.55 0.88 26.33
N ASP A 147 7.84 2.16 26.22
CA ASP A 147 9.00 2.63 25.49
C ASP A 147 10.28 2.32 26.24
N CYS A 148 11.32 1.99 25.48
CA CYS A 148 12.69 1.93 25.92
C CYS A 148 13.37 3.23 25.50
N CYS A 149 13.95 3.94 26.46
CA CYS A 149 14.30 5.33 26.31
C CYS A 149 15.77 5.62 26.62
N GLY A 150 16.24 6.81 26.23
CA GLY A 150 17.58 7.32 26.56
C GLY A 150 18.68 7.00 25.54
N GLN A 151 18.31 6.43 24.40
CA GLN A 151 19.18 6.26 23.22
C GLN A 151 18.40 6.66 21.98
N ASP A 152 19.10 6.95 20.89
CA ASP A 152 18.47 7.24 19.60
C ASP A 152 17.62 6.05 19.11
N ALA A 153 16.64 6.36 18.26
CA ALA A 153 15.80 5.40 17.55
C ALA A 153 16.62 4.25 16.93
N CYS A 154 16.23 2.99 17.17
CA CYS A 154 17.00 1.83 16.70
C CYS A 154 17.02 1.61 15.18
N SER A 155 16.37 2.46 14.38
CA SER A 155 16.46 2.50 12.91
C SER A 155 16.08 1.19 12.19
N GLN A 156 15.24 0.36 12.81
CA GLN A 156 14.62 -0.80 12.17
C GLN A 156 13.36 -0.39 11.38
N PRO A 157 12.69 -1.29 10.64
CA PRO A 157 11.38 -0.98 10.06
C PRO A 157 10.38 -0.57 11.15
N MET A 158 9.65 0.52 10.91
CA MET A 158 8.60 0.96 11.82
C MET A 158 7.34 0.12 11.66
N CYS A 159 6.64 -0.11 12.77
CA CYS A 159 5.35 -0.76 12.84
C CYS A 159 4.34 0.21 13.46
N VAL A 160 3.18 0.32 12.83
CA VAL A 160 2.06 1.12 13.35
C VAL A 160 0.82 0.25 13.36
N GLY A 161 0.33 -0.05 14.56
CA GLY A 161 -0.97 -0.64 14.83
C GLY A 161 -1.87 0.43 15.46
N THR A 162 -3.15 0.46 15.06
CA THR A 162 -4.11 1.49 15.50
C THR A 162 -5.39 0.89 16.09
N GLU A 163 -5.36 -0.38 16.51
CA GLU A 163 -6.53 -1.00 17.11
C GLU A 163 -6.89 -0.36 18.45
N GLY A 164 -8.03 0.33 18.48
CA GLY A 164 -8.51 1.00 19.68
C GLY A 164 -7.75 2.27 20.03
N ASP A 165 -6.83 2.73 19.19
CA ASP A 165 -6.09 3.97 19.38
C ASP A 165 -7.06 5.17 19.51
N GLN A 166 -6.71 6.10 20.38
CA GLN A 166 -7.54 7.24 20.77
C GLN A 166 -6.75 8.54 20.63
N PRO A 167 -7.42 9.70 20.49
CA PRO A 167 -6.74 10.99 20.50
C PRO A 167 -6.06 11.30 21.83
N SER A 168 -5.15 12.27 21.83
CA SER A 168 -4.31 12.67 22.98
C SER A 168 -5.06 13.05 24.26
N TYR A 169 -6.34 13.47 24.19
CA TYR A 169 -7.18 13.72 25.37
C TYR A 169 -7.67 12.44 26.09
N ARG A 170 -7.38 11.26 25.52
CA ARG A 170 -7.56 9.92 26.12
C ARG A 170 -6.21 9.19 26.14
N PRO A 171 -5.20 9.73 26.86
CA PRO A 171 -3.80 9.33 26.68
C PRO A 171 -3.57 7.83 26.95
N GLN A 172 -4.32 7.22 27.85
CA GLN A 172 -4.18 5.79 28.21
C GLN A 172 -4.25 4.83 27.01
N ALA A 173 -4.83 5.26 25.89
CA ALA A 173 -4.93 4.50 24.65
C ALA A 173 -4.48 5.33 23.43
N ASN A 174 -3.59 6.32 23.61
CA ASN A 174 -2.98 7.07 22.51
C ASN A 174 -1.53 6.62 22.31
N ASN A 175 -1.21 6.15 21.11
CA ASN A 175 0.14 5.66 20.76
C ASN A 175 1.06 6.74 20.15
N ASP A 176 0.57 7.93 19.80
CA ASP A 176 1.39 9.03 19.27
C ASP A 176 2.28 9.72 20.34
N ILE A 177 1.97 9.52 21.63
CA ILE A 177 2.73 10.09 22.74
C ILE A 177 4.03 9.30 22.93
N ILE A 178 5.16 9.99 23.11
CA ILE A 178 6.38 9.34 23.58
C ILE A 178 6.24 9.02 25.07
N TRP A 179 6.07 7.74 25.39
CA TRP A 179 5.80 7.23 26.73
C TRP A 179 7.06 7.02 27.56
N CYS A 180 8.02 7.94 27.50
CA CYS A 180 9.28 7.87 28.26
C CYS A 180 9.21 8.49 29.67
N PHE A 181 8.01 8.76 30.20
CA PHE A 181 7.86 9.40 31.50
C PHE A 181 8.45 8.57 32.64
N GLY A 182 9.31 9.18 33.46
CA GLY A 182 9.93 8.52 34.62
C GLY A 182 11.21 7.73 34.33
N THR A 183 11.73 7.73 33.09
CA THR A 183 12.98 7.04 32.72
C THR A 183 14.26 7.88 32.94
N GLY A 184 14.12 9.18 33.19
CA GLY A 184 15.23 10.13 33.28
C GLY A 184 15.73 10.68 31.94
N ALA A 185 15.29 10.12 30.80
CA ALA A 185 15.63 10.59 29.46
C ALA A 185 14.44 10.43 28.51
N LEU A 186 14.03 11.49 27.82
CA LEU A 186 12.81 11.51 26.99
C LEU A 186 13.06 11.13 25.51
N ILE A 187 14.23 10.55 25.21
CA ILE A 187 14.59 10.14 23.84
C ILE A 187 14.04 8.73 23.61
N TYR A 188 13.18 8.59 22.60
CA TYR A 188 12.57 7.33 22.19
C TYR A 188 13.57 6.45 21.42
N ASN A 189 13.67 5.17 21.79
CA ASN A 189 14.42 4.17 21.01
C ASN A 189 13.49 3.17 20.29
N CYS A 190 12.68 2.44 21.06
CA CYS A 190 11.77 1.38 20.58
C CYS A 190 10.67 1.13 21.60
N SER A 191 9.64 0.35 21.25
CA SER A 191 8.54 -0.04 22.14
C SER A 191 8.50 -1.56 22.37
N THR A 192 8.20 -1.94 23.62
CA THR A 192 7.90 -3.31 24.04
C THR A 192 6.38 -3.55 24.08
N SER A 193 5.94 -4.80 24.23
CA SER A 193 4.53 -5.21 24.30
C SER A 193 4.32 -6.26 25.38
N VAL A 194 4.05 -5.77 26.59
CA VAL A 194 3.93 -6.58 27.81
C VAL A 194 2.46 -6.91 28.06
N ILE A 195 2.11 -8.18 28.23
CA ILE A 195 0.76 -8.55 28.67
C ILE A 195 0.60 -8.17 30.14
N VAL A 196 -0.45 -7.41 30.47
CA VAL A 196 -0.77 -7.01 31.85
C VAL A 196 -2.07 -7.61 32.37
N GLY A 197 -2.90 -8.19 31.50
CA GLY A 197 -4.13 -8.86 31.90
C GLY A 197 -4.92 -9.45 30.73
N ASN A 198 -5.95 -10.21 31.06
CA ASN A 198 -6.99 -10.62 30.11
C ASN A 198 -8.03 -9.49 29.99
N ALA A 199 -8.57 -9.26 28.80
CA ALA A 199 -9.53 -8.19 28.51
C ALA A 199 -10.98 -8.66 28.36
N SER A 200 -11.23 -9.97 28.57
CA SER A 200 -12.52 -10.71 28.58
C SER A 200 -13.78 -9.93 28.23
#